data_AF-A0A371D474-F1
#
_entry.id   AF-A0A371D474-F1
#
_cell.length_a   1.000
_cell.length_b   1.000
_cell.length_c   1.000
_cell.angle_alpha   90.00
_cell.angle_beta   90.00
_cell.angle_gamma   90.00
#
_symmetry.space_group_name_H-M   'P 1'
#
loop_
_entity.id
_entity.type
_entity.pdbx_description
1 polymer ?
#
loop_
_entity_poly.entity_id
_entity_poly.type
_entity_poly.pdbx_seq_one_letter_code
_entity_poly.pdbx_strand_id
1 'polypeptide(L)'
;MTYTTTKRDIFAEHYVKKATAARNVANTSLSLESSVGTIPPPAVLTLYRAQVEPHLVYGCEVALDVSDSELKPLRVVQHMYLRRALGLGSHSQLTPLFTETGIWPLRYRRASLVLRYLRYVLRDEPTLALAAVREAWTLAQHGHSSWWSDLCHSLIALPEPVAIALDARPTPDMVKGLLKDVEHSLAQHLYKSVRDSRRLPLLWARFSRLPPTPTLSQVCAAQPYLKLTSTKPREALVRLLTSDHPFGIEVGRRRSPPVPPNCRICRFCRQKAALEDEMHVLFTCEDARLQQVREAQLLQLLLPLLPGARELFGRLEPLAFLNFVMGKERLLAVFAQYVLDVFQLVDTVPFFSVPSDSPLAGPVVANDTV
;
A
#
# COMPACT_ATOMS: atom_id res chain seq x y z
N MET A 1 -20.09 -0.33 -22.99
CA MET A 1 -18.67 -0.48 -23.39
C MET A 1 -18.39 0.53 -24.50
N THR A 2 -17.19 1.12 -24.59
CA THR A 2 -16.81 1.98 -25.74
C THR A 2 -15.76 1.27 -26.59
N TYR A 3 -15.96 1.26 -27.90
CA TYR A 3 -15.01 0.73 -28.87
C TYR A 3 -14.50 1.85 -29.77
N THR A 4 -13.25 1.75 -30.21
CA THR A 4 -12.67 2.66 -31.21
C THR A 4 -11.81 1.85 -32.18
N THR A 5 -11.90 2.16 -33.47
CA THR A 5 -11.13 1.50 -34.53
C THR A 5 -9.88 2.28 -34.92
N THR A 6 -9.70 3.48 -34.37
CA THR A 6 -8.59 4.39 -34.73
C THR A 6 -7.39 4.27 -33.78
N LYS A 7 -7.44 3.37 -32.80
CA LYS A 7 -6.37 3.13 -31.83
C LYS A 7 -5.95 1.66 -31.88
N ARG A 8 -4.70 1.40 -31.50
CA ARG A 8 -4.15 0.04 -31.41
C ARG A 8 -4.94 -0.84 -30.43
N ASP A 9 -5.28 -0.29 -29.27
CA ASP A 9 -6.21 -0.93 -28.33
C ASP A 9 -7.62 -0.38 -28.57
N ILE A 10 -8.52 -1.28 -28.98
CA ILE A 10 -9.92 -0.96 -29.29
C ILE A 10 -10.70 -0.47 -28.06
N PHE A 11 -10.21 -0.73 -26.85
CA PHE A 11 -10.79 -0.32 -25.58
C PHE A 11 -10.15 0.92 -24.97
N ALA A 12 -9.12 1.52 -25.61
CA ALA A 12 -8.40 2.67 -25.05
C ALA A 12 -9.34 3.84 -24.65
N GLU A 13 -10.36 4.14 -25.46
CA GLU A 13 -11.37 5.15 -25.09
C GLU A 13 -12.24 4.75 -23.90
N HIS A 14 -12.53 3.45 -23.75
CA HIS A 14 -13.27 2.95 -22.59
C HIS A 14 -12.51 3.20 -21.29
N TYR A 15 -11.21 2.91 -21.26
CA TYR A 15 -10.35 3.18 -20.10
C TYR A 15 -10.37 4.66 -19.72
N VAL A 16 -10.24 5.57 -20.69
CA VAL A 16 -10.28 7.03 -20.46
C VAL A 16 -11.63 7.49 -19.91
N LYS A 17 -12.74 7.04 -20.53
CA LYS A 17 -14.10 7.39 -20.07
C LYS A 17 -14.36 6.88 -18.65
N LYS A 18 -13.96 5.65 -18.34
CA LYS A 18 -14.14 5.07 -17.00
C LYS A 18 -13.23 5.69 -15.95
N ALA A 19 -12.00 6.06 -16.30
CA ALA A 19 -11.12 6.82 -15.41
C ALA A 19 -11.71 8.20 -15.10
N THR A 20 -12.31 8.86 -16.09
CA THR A 20 -12.96 10.16 -15.90
C THR A 20 -14.19 10.05 -15.00
N ALA A 21 -15.07 9.08 -15.26
CA ALA A 21 -16.24 8.83 -14.41
C ALA A 21 -15.83 8.48 -12.97
N ALA A 22 -14.85 7.58 -12.79
CA ALA A 22 -14.33 7.21 -11.49
C ALA A 22 -13.72 8.40 -10.74
N ARG A 23 -12.99 9.28 -11.45
CA ARG A 23 -12.40 10.49 -10.88
C ARG A 23 -13.45 11.49 -10.42
N ASN A 24 -14.50 11.68 -11.22
CA ASN A 24 -15.59 12.59 -10.87
C ASN A 24 -16.29 12.11 -9.60
N VAL A 25 -16.67 10.83 -9.55
CA VAL A 25 -17.29 10.24 -8.37
C VAL A 25 -16.35 10.28 -7.17
N ALA A 26 -15.08 9.92 -7.34
CA ALA A 26 -14.06 10.03 -6.29
C ALA A 26 -13.99 11.44 -5.68
N ASN A 27 -13.91 12.47 -6.53
CA ASN A 27 -13.86 13.86 -6.08
C ASN A 27 -15.15 14.26 -5.35
N THR A 28 -16.32 13.84 -5.85
CA THR A 28 -17.60 14.08 -5.17
C THR A 28 -17.66 13.39 -3.81
N SER A 29 -17.30 12.11 -3.72
CA SER A 29 -17.29 11.37 -2.44
C SER A 29 -16.35 12.01 -1.42
N LEU A 30 -15.17 12.48 -1.85
CA LEU A 30 -14.19 13.11 -0.97
C LEU A 30 -14.59 14.56 -0.62
N SER A 31 -15.32 15.25 -1.50
CA SER A 31 -15.84 16.60 -1.21
C SER A 31 -16.85 16.63 -0.07
N LEU A 32 -17.46 15.48 0.27
CA LEU A 32 -18.35 15.38 1.44
C LEU A 32 -17.67 15.85 2.73
N GLU A 33 -16.35 15.71 2.85
CA GLU A 33 -15.59 16.18 4.01
C GLU A 33 -15.76 17.68 4.29
N SER A 34 -16.03 18.50 3.26
CA SER A 34 -16.26 19.94 3.46
C SER A 34 -17.58 20.22 4.18
N SER A 35 -18.54 19.29 4.10
CA SER A 35 -19.89 19.45 4.65
C SER A 35 -20.10 18.70 5.96
N VAL A 36 -19.47 17.53 6.13
CA VAL A 36 -19.66 16.67 7.31
C VAL A 36 -18.44 16.60 8.24
N GLY A 37 -17.35 17.29 7.88
CA GLY A 37 -16.06 17.18 8.56
C GLY A 37 -15.29 15.92 8.12
N THR A 38 -14.15 15.65 8.76
CA THR A 38 -13.27 14.53 8.37
C THR A 38 -13.97 13.19 8.51
N ILE A 39 -14.02 12.42 7.42
CA ILE A 39 -14.64 11.11 7.39
C ILE A 39 -13.61 10.05 7.82
N PRO A 40 -13.94 9.12 8.73
CA PRO A 40 -12.99 8.10 9.16
C PRO A 40 -12.67 7.12 8.01
N PRO A 41 -11.43 6.60 7.91
CA PRO A 41 -11.01 5.75 6.80
C PRO A 41 -11.94 4.57 6.50
N PRO A 42 -12.50 3.82 7.47
CA PRO A 42 -13.43 2.73 7.19
C PRO A 42 -14.66 3.17 6.36
N ALA A 43 -15.20 4.36 6.62
CA ALA A 43 -16.32 4.91 5.85
C ALA A 43 -15.88 5.35 4.45
N VAL A 44 -14.72 6.02 4.33
CA VAL A 44 -14.15 6.41 3.03
C VAL A 44 -13.85 5.20 2.13
N LEU A 45 -13.35 4.10 2.72
CA LEU A 45 -13.10 2.84 2.02
C LEU A 45 -14.39 2.10 1.65
N THR A 46 -15.47 2.26 2.42
CA THR A 46 -16.81 1.79 2.02
C THR A 46 -17.32 2.57 0.81
N LEU A 47 -17.17 3.90 0.81
CA LEU A 47 -17.51 4.74 -0.35
C LEU A 47 -16.69 4.37 -1.59
N TYR A 48 -15.40 4.04 -1.43
CA TYR A 48 -14.58 3.52 -2.53
C TYR A 48 -15.23 2.29 -3.18
N ARG A 49 -15.56 1.28 -2.37
CA ARG A 49 -16.13 0.01 -2.85
C ARG A 49 -17.51 0.21 -3.49
N ALA A 50 -18.31 1.12 -2.94
CA ALA A 50 -19.67 1.34 -3.41
C ALA A 50 -19.76 2.24 -4.65
N GLN A 51 -18.87 3.23 -4.78
CA GLN A 51 -19.02 4.29 -5.78
C GLN A 51 -17.86 4.37 -6.77
N VAL A 52 -16.62 4.13 -6.33
CA VAL A 52 -15.43 4.30 -7.19
C VAL A 52 -15.04 2.99 -7.88
N GLU A 53 -14.89 1.90 -7.12
CA GLU A 53 -14.51 0.58 -7.64
C GLU A 53 -15.41 0.14 -8.82
N PRO A 54 -16.75 0.29 -8.78
CA PRO A 54 -17.60 -0.13 -9.88
C PRO A 54 -17.23 0.51 -11.22
N HIS A 55 -16.76 1.76 -11.22
CA HIS A 55 -16.26 2.41 -12.43
C HIS A 55 -14.90 1.85 -12.87
N LEU A 56 -14.01 1.55 -11.93
CA LEU A 56 -12.67 1.03 -12.20
C LEU A 56 -12.67 -0.42 -12.72
N VAL A 57 -13.66 -1.22 -12.33
CA VAL A 57 -13.80 -2.63 -12.76
C VAL A 57 -14.81 -2.82 -13.88
N TYR A 58 -15.52 -1.76 -14.30
CA TYR A 58 -16.58 -1.87 -15.29
C TYR A 58 -16.08 -2.46 -16.62
N GLY A 59 -16.65 -3.60 -17.02
CA GLY A 59 -16.34 -4.27 -18.28
C GLY A 59 -14.95 -4.90 -18.33
N CYS A 60 -14.33 -5.16 -17.17
CA CYS A 60 -13.01 -5.79 -17.11
C CYS A 60 -13.00 -7.22 -17.64
N GLU A 61 -14.14 -7.91 -17.55
CA GLU A 61 -14.39 -9.23 -18.11
C GLU A 61 -14.33 -9.27 -19.64
N VAL A 62 -14.47 -8.11 -20.31
CA VAL A 62 -14.36 -7.98 -21.76
C VAL A 62 -13.05 -7.28 -22.16
N ALA A 63 -12.72 -6.15 -21.54
CA ALA A 63 -11.46 -5.42 -21.75
C ALA A 63 -10.39 -5.89 -20.77
N LEU A 64 -9.65 -6.91 -21.19
CA LEU A 64 -8.53 -7.47 -20.42
C LEU A 64 -7.35 -6.50 -20.40
N ASP A 65 -6.63 -6.47 -19.28
CA ASP A 65 -5.55 -5.53 -19.04
C ASP A 65 -4.22 -5.98 -19.69
N VAL A 66 -4.22 -6.12 -21.02
CA VAL A 66 -3.07 -6.58 -21.81
C VAL A 66 -1.94 -5.54 -21.82
N SER A 67 -2.28 -4.24 -21.81
CA SER A 67 -1.32 -3.13 -21.79
C SER A 67 -1.33 -2.38 -20.46
N ASP A 68 -0.14 -2.16 -19.89
CA ASP A 68 0.02 -1.34 -18.68
C ASP A 68 -0.33 0.14 -18.91
N SER A 69 -0.16 0.63 -20.15
CA SER A 69 -0.46 2.02 -20.53
C SER A 69 -1.94 2.35 -20.35
N GLU A 70 -2.82 1.46 -20.79
CA GLU A 70 -4.27 1.68 -20.78
C GLU A 70 -4.86 1.52 -19.38
N LEU A 71 -4.27 0.66 -18.55
CA LEU A 71 -4.68 0.49 -17.16
C LEU A 71 -4.21 1.67 -16.26
N LYS A 72 -3.13 2.38 -16.65
CA LYS A 72 -2.51 3.44 -15.84
C LYS A 72 -3.51 4.53 -15.39
N PRO A 73 -4.37 5.11 -16.25
CA PRO A 73 -5.35 6.11 -15.83
C PRO A 73 -6.30 5.63 -14.72
N LEU A 74 -6.73 4.36 -14.76
CA LEU A 74 -7.58 3.78 -13.72
C LEU A 74 -6.83 3.58 -12.40
N ARG A 75 -5.59 3.06 -12.45
CA ARG A 75 -4.73 2.90 -11.26
C ARG A 75 -4.43 4.23 -10.58
N VAL A 76 -4.21 5.30 -11.36
CA VAL A 76 -3.99 6.64 -10.81
C VAL A 76 -5.18 7.10 -9.98
N VAL A 77 -6.42 6.83 -10.41
CA VAL A 77 -7.63 7.16 -9.63
C VAL A 77 -7.67 6.34 -8.33
N GLN A 78 -7.40 5.03 -8.40
CA GLN A 78 -7.33 4.19 -7.20
C GLN A 78 -6.29 4.72 -6.20
N HIS A 79 -5.05 4.93 -6.64
CA HIS A 79 -3.97 5.39 -5.76
C HIS A 79 -4.27 6.77 -5.15
N MET A 80 -4.82 7.69 -5.94
CA MET A 80 -5.22 9.02 -5.45
C MET A 80 -6.27 8.90 -4.35
N TYR A 81 -7.32 8.11 -4.58
CA TYR A 81 -8.40 7.94 -3.61
C TYR A 81 -7.89 7.30 -2.31
N LEU A 82 -7.08 6.24 -2.41
CA LEU A 82 -6.53 5.56 -1.23
C LEU A 82 -5.54 6.44 -0.45
N ARG A 83 -4.72 7.24 -1.14
CA ARG A 83 -3.85 8.22 -0.47
C ARG A 83 -4.67 9.23 0.32
N ARG A 84 -5.73 9.77 -0.29
CA ARG A 84 -6.61 10.73 0.39
C ARG A 84 -7.32 10.08 1.58
N ALA A 85 -7.83 8.86 1.43
CA ALA A 85 -8.47 8.10 2.51
C ALA A 85 -7.56 7.85 3.72
N LEU A 86 -6.25 7.83 3.51
CA LEU A 86 -5.23 7.59 4.53
C LEU A 86 -4.51 8.86 5.00
N GLY A 87 -4.85 10.04 4.46
CA GLY A 87 -4.15 11.29 4.78
C GLY A 87 -2.71 11.35 4.28
N LEU A 88 -2.40 10.68 3.17
CA LEU A 88 -1.05 10.54 2.62
C LEU A 88 -0.78 11.50 1.45
N GLY A 89 0.47 11.96 1.36
CA GLY A 89 0.97 12.77 0.26
C GLY A 89 1.28 11.99 -1.01
N SER A 90 1.63 12.71 -2.08
CA SER A 90 1.96 12.17 -3.42
C SER A 90 3.21 11.28 -3.44
N HIS A 91 4.13 11.47 -2.49
CA HIS A 91 5.40 10.76 -2.39
C HIS A 91 5.36 9.52 -1.48
N SER A 92 4.19 9.19 -0.92
CA SER A 92 3.99 7.99 -0.12
C SER A 92 4.18 6.72 -0.97
N GLN A 93 4.69 5.67 -0.32
CA GLN A 93 4.80 4.36 -0.95
C GLN A 93 3.40 3.83 -1.34
N LEU A 94 3.33 3.08 -2.45
CA LEU A 94 2.05 2.56 -2.95
C LEU A 94 1.62 1.27 -2.25
N THR A 95 2.57 0.39 -1.92
CA THR A 95 2.30 -0.90 -1.27
C THR A 95 1.46 -0.76 0.01
N PRO A 96 1.74 0.21 0.90
CA PRO A 96 0.92 0.41 2.10
C PRO A 96 -0.54 0.75 1.83
N LEU A 97 -0.88 1.35 0.68
CA LEU A 97 -2.26 1.62 0.31
C LEU A 97 -3.10 0.34 0.27
N PHE A 98 -2.48 -0.79 -0.05
CA PHE A 98 -3.13 -2.09 -0.15
C PHE A 98 -2.98 -2.91 1.12
N THR A 99 -1.77 -2.96 1.68
CA THR A 99 -1.50 -3.77 2.87
C THR A 99 -2.25 -3.28 4.10
N GLU A 100 -2.46 -1.96 4.21
CA GLU A 100 -3.12 -1.37 5.38
C GLU A 100 -4.65 -1.27 5.23
N THR A 101 -5.18 -1.23 4.00
CA THR A 101 -6.63 -1.06 3.74
C THR A 101 -7.36 -2.37 3.40
N GLY A 102 -6.62 -3.39 2.96
CA GLY A 102 -7.18 -4.63 2.41
C GLY A 102 -7.83 -4.46 1.03
N ILE A 103 -7.64 -3.33 0.35
CA ILE A 103 -8.07 -3.16 -1.04
C ILE A 103 -7.01 -3.76 -1.95
N TRP A 104 -7.45 -4.51 -2.95
CA TRP A 104 -6.53 -5.12 -3.90
C TRP A 104 -6.02 -4.08 -4.91
N PRO A 105 -4.76 -4.16 -5.33
CA PRO A 105 -4.29 -3.41 -6.49
C PRO A 105 -5.19 -3.71 -7.70
N LEU A 106 -5.55 -2.67 -8.46
CA LEU A 106 -6.61 -2.76 -9.47
C LEU A 106 -6.38 -3.87 -10.50
N ARG A 107 -5.12 -4.10 -10.91
CA ARG A 107 -4.76 -5.17 -11.85
C ARG A 107 -5.17 -6.55 -11.33
N TYR A 108 -4.84 -6.84 -10.07
CA TYR A 108 -5.22 -8.09 -9.40
C TYR A 108 -6.74 -8.21 -9.20
N ARG A 109 -7.39 -7.09 -8.85
CA ARG A 109 -8.84 -7.05 -8.67
C ARG A 109 -9.59 -7.39 -9.97
N ARG A 110 -9.17 -6.79 -11.09
CA ARG A 110 -9.74 -7.02 -12.41
C ARG A 110 -9.47 -8.44 -12.90
N ALA A 111 -8.24 -8.95 -12.75
CA ALA A 111 -7.91 -10.35 -13.06
C ALA A 111 -8.80 -11.35 -12.29
N SER A 112 -9.02 -11.13 -10.99
CA SER A 112 -9.91 -11.97 -10.18
C SER A 112 -11.37 -11.94 -10.68
N LEU A 113 -11.87 -10.77 -11.09
CA LEU A 113 -13.22 -10.64 -11.63
C LEU A 113 -13.38 -11.34 -12.98
N VAL A 114 -12.39 -11.22 -13.87
CA VAL A 114 -12.34 -11.94 -15.15
C VAL A 114 -12.40 -13.45 -14.93
N LEU A 115 -11.57 -13.98 -14.01
CA LEU A 115 -11.57 -15.41 -13.70
C LEU A 115 -12.90 -15.87 -13.05
N ARG A 116 -13.51 -15.05 -12.19
CA ARG A 116 -14.83 -15.34 -11.63
C ARG A 116 -15.91 -15.40 -12.71
N TYR A 117 -15.87 -14.47 -13.67
CA TYR A 117 -16.76 -14.47 -14.82
C TYR A 117 -16.55 -15.70 -15.70
N LEU A 118 -15.30 -16.03 -16.04
CA LEU A 118 -14.99 -17.24 -16.81
C LEU A 118 -15.50 -18.50 -16.13
N ARG A 119 -15.28 -18.64 -14.82
CA ARG A 119 -15.78 -19.78 -14.04
C ARG A 119 -17.31 -19.85 -14.06
N TYR A 120 -18.00 -18.71 -14.00
CA TYR A 120 -19.45 -18.65 -14.17
C TYR A 120 -19.87 -19.17 -15.56
N VAL A 121 -19.25 -18.68 -16.63
CA VAL A 121 -19.56 -19.10 -18.01
C VAL A 121 -19.33 -20.60 -18.21
N LEU A 122 -18.25 -21.15 -17.65
CA LEU A 122 -17.93 -22.58 -17.79
C LEU A 122 -18.81 -23.49 -16.91
N ARG A 123 -19.40 -22.97 -15.83
CA ARG A 123 -20.23 -23.75 -14.90
C ARG A 123 -21.71 -23.71 -15.28
N ASP A 124 -22.22 -22.52 -15.60
CA ASP A 124 -23.64 -22.29 -15.81
C ASP A 124 -24.03 -22.32 -17.30
N GLU A 125 -23.02 -22.46 -18.17
CA GLU A 125 -23.15 -22.65 -19.62
C GLU A 125 -24.13 -21.69 -20.35
N PRO A 126 -24.09 -20.36 -20.08
CA PRO A 126 -24.89 -19.41 -20.85
C PRO A 126 -24.53 -19.48 -22.34
N THR A 127 -25.53 -19.75 -23.19
CA THR A 127 -25.34 -20.15 -24.60
C THR A 127 -24.33 -19.30 -25.38
N LEU A 128 -24.53 -17.97 -25.39
CA LEU A 128 -23.69 -17.07 -26.19
C LEU A 128 -22.29 -16.87 -25.60
N ALA A 129 -22.19 -16.70 -24.28
CA ALA A 129 -20.89 -16.48 -23.66
C ALA A 129 -20.03 -17.75 -23.68
N LEU A 130 -20.64 -18.93 -23.52
CA LEU A 130 -19.93 -20.20 -23.64
C LEU A 130 -19.42 -20.42 -25.07
N ALA A 131 -20.24 -20.12 -26.08
CA ALA A 131 -19.82 -20.16 -27.48
C ALA A 131 -18.63 -19.21 -27.74
N ALA A 132 -18.70 -17.97 -27.23
CA ALA A 132 -17.62 -17.00 -27.37
C ALA A 132 -16.31 -17.46 -26.70
N VAL A 133 -16.37 -18.08 -25.50
CA VAL A 133 -15.18 -18.64 -24.84
C VAL A 133 -14.59 -19.80 -25.64
N ARG A 134 -15.42 -20.70 -26.17
CA ARG A 134 -14.96 -21.82 -27.02
C ARG A 134 -14.31 -21.33 -28.31
N GLU A 135 -14.88 -20.31 -28.93
CA GLU A 135 -14.31 -19.69 -30.12
C GLU A 135 -12.98 -18.99 -29.81
N ALA A 136 -12.93 -18.19 -28.75
CA ALA A 136 -11.70 -17.53 -28.33
C ALA A 136 -10.57 -18.53 -28.03
N TRP A 137 -10.89 -19.64 -27.37
CA TRP A 137 -9.94 -20.73 -27.16
C TRP A 137 -9.48 -21.35 -28.48
N THR A 138 -10.41 -21.67 -29.39
CA THR A 138 -10.09 -22.25 -30.70
C THR A 138 -9.19 -21.32 -31.53
N LEU A 139 -9.47 -20.02 -31.57
CA LEU A 139 -8.62 -19.03 -32.24
C LEU A 139 -7.19 -19.01 -31.67
N ALA A 140 -7.06 -19.06 -30.35
CA ALA A 140 -5.75 -19.09 -29.69
C ALA A 140 -4.94 -20.36 -30.05
N GLN A 141 -5.59 -21.51 -30.19
CA GLN A 141 -4.93 -22.75 -30.63
C GLN A 141 -4.38 -22.66 -32.05
N HIS A 142 -5.03 -21.88 -32.90
CA HIS A 142 -4.58 -21.62 -34.27
C HIS A 142 -3.60 -20.44 -34.37
N GLY A 143 -3.10 -19.93 -33.24
CA GLY A 143 -2.11 -18.86 -33.19
C GLY A 143 -2.69 -17.46 -33.42
N HIS A 144 -4.01 -17.29 -33.39
CA HIS A 144 -4.65 -15.99 -33.51
C HIS A 144 -4.82 -15.32 -32.14
N SER A 145 -4.67 -13.99 -32.11
CA SER A 145 -5.00 -13.19 -30.93
C SER A 145 -6.50 -13.31 -30.63
N SER A 146 -6.82 -13.59 -29.37
CA SER A 146 -8.18 -13.77 -28.89
C SER A 146 -8.29 -13.36 -27.43
N TRP A 147 -9.51 -13.30 -26.91
CA TRP A 147 -9.76 -13.08 -25.49
C TRP A 147 -9.03 -14.12 -24.60
N TRP A 148 -8.85 -15.35 -25.07
CA TRP A 148 -8.12 -16.40 -24.33
C TRP A 148 -6.63 -16.11 -24.25
N SER A 149 -5.98 -15.77 -25.38
CA SER A 149 -4.56 -15.41 -25.37
C SER A 149 -4.30 -14.14 -24.56
N ASP A 150 -5.22 -13.18 -24.60
CA ASP A 150 -5.14 -11.93 -23.84
C ASP A 150 -5.27 -12.18 -22.33
N LEU A 151 -6.12 -13.14 -21.92
CA LEU A 151 -6.22 -13.56 -20.52
C LEU A 151 -4.92 -14.20 -20.05
N CYS A 152 -4.37 -15.14 -20.85
CA CYS A 152 -3.09 -15.79 -20.54
C CYS A 152 -1.98 -14.73 -20.38
N HIS A 153 -1.88 -13.80 -21.32
CA HIS A 153 -0.92 -12.71 -21.27
C HIS A 153 -1.12 -11.81 -20.04
N SER A 154 -2.37 -11.44 -19.72
CA SER A 154 -2.68 -10.57 -18.58
C SER A 154 -2.30 -11.21 -17.23
N LEU A 155 -2.44 -12.53 -17.09
CA LEU A 155 -2.05 -13.28 -15.89
C LEU A 155 -0.53 -13.42 -15.77
N ILE A 156 0.17 -13.67 -16.87
CA ILE A 156 1.64 -13.73 -16.90
C ILE A 156 2.24 -12.33 -16.63
N ALA A 157 1.56 -11.27 -17.07
CA ALA A 157 1.98 -9.88 -16.84
C ALA A 157 1.70 -9.38 -15.40
N LEU A 158 1.15 -10.20 -14.51
CA LEU A 158 1.07 -9.84 -13.08
C LEU A 158 2.49 -9.69 -12.50
N PRO A 159 2.71 -8.81 -11.50
CA PRO A 159 4.01 -8.66 -10.86
C PRO A 159 4.64 -9.98 -10.38
N GLU A 160 3.81 -10.87 -9.86
CA GLU A 160 4.14 -12.28 -9.66
C GLU A 160 3.36 -13.11 -10.70
N PRO A 161 4.00 -13.61 -11.76
CA PRO A 161 3.30 -14.23 -12.88
C PRO A 161 2.43 -15.42 -12.46
N VAL A 162 1.20 -15.49 -12.99
CA VAL A 162 0.34 -16.67 -12.91
C VAL A 162 0.32 -17.32 -14.27
N ALA A 163 1.02 -18.45 -14.40
CA ALA A 163 1.16 -19.14 -15.66
C ALA A 163 -0.08 -19.99 -15.98
N ILE A 164 -0.49 -19.93 -17.24
CA ILE A 164 -1.51 -20.79 -17.82
C ILE A 164 -1.02 -21.21 -19.21
N ALA A 165 -1.09 -22.51 -19.51
CA ALA A 165 -0.70 -22.99 -20.82
C ALA A 165 -1.76 -22.55 -21.84
N LEU A 166 -1.33 -21.96 -22.96
CA LEU A 166 -2.24 -21.42 -23.98
C LEU A 166 -3.14 -22.53 -24.56
N ASP A 167 -2.59 -23.73 -24.66
CA ASP A 167 -3.25 -24.91 -25.18
C ASP A 167 -4.20 -25.59 -24.18
N ALA A 168 -4.13 -25.22 -22.89
CA ALA A 168 -4.99 -25.79 -21.86
C ALA A 168 -6.46 -25.46 -22.13
N ARG A 169 -7.30 -26.49 -22.18
CA ARG A 169 -8.74 -26.32 -22.30
C ARG A 169 -9.31 -25.69 -21.02
N PRO A 170 -10.09 -24.60 -21.11
CA PRO A 170 -10.66 -23.98 -19.92
C PRO A 170 -11.71 -24.89 -19.25
N THR A 171 -11.51 -25.16 -17.95
CA THR A 171 -12.46 -25.90 -17.11
C THR A 171 -12.77 -25.13 -15.82
N PRO A 172 -13.96 -25.33 -15.19
CA PRO A 172 -14.30 -24.66 -13.94
C PRO A 172 -13.27 -24.89 -12.82
N ASP A 173 -12.70 -26.09 -12.72
CA ASP A 173 -11.72 -26.46 -11.69
C ASP A 173 -10.36 -25.82 -11.93
N MET A 174 -9.90 -25.76 -13.18
CA MET A 174 -8.68 -25.03 -13.54
C MET A 174 -8.83 -23.55 -13.16
N VAL A 175 -9.97 -22.92 -13.49
CA VAL A 175 -10.22 -21.51 -13.15
C VAL A 175 -10.33 -21.30 -11.63
N LYS A 176 -10.86 -22.27 -10.89
CA LYS A 176 -10.83 -22.26 -9.41
C LYS A 176 -9.41 -22.33 -8.87
N GLY A 177 -8.51 -23.09 -9.50
CA GLY A 177 -7.07 -23.11 -9.21
C GLY A 177 -6.44 -21.74 -9.46
N LEU A 178 -6.63 -21.18 -10.65
CA LEU A 178 -6.10 -19.87 -11.04
C LEU A 178 -6.56 -18.73 -10.11
N LEU A 179 -7.78 -18.79 -9.59
CA LEU A 179 -8.24 -17.82 -8.58
C LEU A 179 -7.38 -17.86 -7.31
N LYS A 180 -7.00 -19.04 -6.84
CA LYS A 180 -6.09 -19.20 -5.69
C LYS A 180 -4.68 -18.75 -6.06
N ASP A 181 -4.22 -19.03 -7.27
CA ASP A 181 -2.89 -18.62 -7.73
C ASP A 181 -2.79 -17.09 -7.85
N VAL A 182 -3.85 -16.40 -8.29
CA VAL A 182 -3.94 -14.93 -8.28
C VAL A 182 -3.91 -14.37 -6.86
N GLU A 183 -4.59 -15.00 -5.91
CA GLU A 183 -4.52 -14.61 -4.49
C GLU A 183 -3.12 -14.81 -3.91
N HIS A 184 -2.47 -15.94 -4.22
CA HIS A 184 -1.09 -16.21 -3.81
C HIS A 184 -0.09 -15.24 -4.44
N SER A 185 -0.23 -14.99 -5.74
CA SER A 185 0.55 -14.02 -6.50
C SER A 185 0.44 -12.61 -5.88
N LEU A 186 -0.78 -12.17 -5.54
CA LEU A 186 -0.97 -10.88 -4.86
C LEU A 186 -0.29 -10.86 -3.48
N ALA A 187 -0.46 -11.93 -2.69
CA ALA A 187 0.14 -12.00 -1.37
C ALA A 187 1.67 -11.93 -1.44
N GLN A 188 2.27 -12.68 -2.37
CA GLN A 188 3.71 -12.66 -2.63
C GLN A 188 4.20 -11.29 -3.11
N HIS A 189 3.50 -10.68 -4.06
CA HIS A 189 3.84 -9.35 -4.57
C HIS A 189 3.90 -8.32 -3.44
N LEU A 190 2.88 -8.26 -2.58
CA LEU A 190 2.84 -7.33 -1.45
C LEU A 190 3.92 -7.63 -0.43
N TYR A 191 4.15 -8.90 -0.11
CA TYR A 191 5.20 -9.32 0.84
C TYR A 191 6.59 -8.90 0.38
N LYS A 192 6.96 -9.25 -0.87
CA LYS A 192 8.24 -8.86 -1.46
C LYS A 192 8.38 -7.35 -1.59
N SER A 193 7.32 -6.66 -1.99
CA SER A 193 7.34 -5.18 -2.10
C SER A 193 7.62 -4.49 -0.76
N VAL A 194 7.12 -5.02 0.35
CA VAL A 194 7.46 -4.51 1.70
C VAL A 194 8.89 -4.89 2.08
N ARG A 195 9.27 -6.15 1.90
CA ARG A 195 10.61 -6.68 2.23
C ARG A 195 11.73 -5.92 1.53
N ASP A 196 11.55 -5.69 0.24
CA ASP A 196 12.60 -5.14 -0.62
C ASP A 196 12.65 -3.59 -0.53
N SER A 197 11.66 -2.96 0.13
CA SER A 197 11.61 -1.52 0.32
C SER A 197 12.41 -1.05 1.53
N ARG A 198 13.49 -0.30 1.27
CA ARG A 198 14.25 0.42 2.31
C ARG A 198 13.45 1.55 3.00
N ARG A 199 12.24 1.85 2.53
CA ARG A 199 11.38 2.91 3.09
C ARG A 199 10.43 2.40 4.15
N LEU A 200 10.17 1.09 4.20
CA LEU A 200 9.10 0.51 5.00
C LEU A 200 9.64 -0.35 6.16
N PRO A 201 10.62 0.11 6.96
CA PRO A 201 11.22 -0.73 8.01
C PRO A 201 10.18 -1.16 9.05
N LEU A 202 9.21 -0.31 9.35
CA LEU A 202 8.17 -0.60 10.34
C LEU A 202 7.17 -1.66 9.84
N LEU A 203 6.75 -1.58 8.58
CA LEU A 203 5.90 -2.62 7.98
C LEU A 203 6.67 -3.92 7.80
N TRP A 204 7.94 -3.84 7.41
CA TRP A 204 8.80 -5.02 7.31
C TRP A 204 8.93 -5.73 8.66
N ALA A 205 9.07 -5.00 9.77
CA ALA A 205 9.13 -5.61 11.10
C ALA A 205 7.87 -6.38 11.51
N ARG A 206 6.71 -6.01 10.95
CA ARG A 206 5.47 -6.78 11.07
C ARG A 206 5.47 -7.99 10.15
N PHE A 207 5.92 -7.82 8.90
CA PHE A 207 5.91 -8.86 7.87
C PHE A 207 7.00 -9.93 8.07
N SER A 208 8.13 -9.60 8.68
CA SER A 208 9.23 -10.52 8.93
C SER A 208 8.88 -11.67 9.88
N ARG A 209 7.75 -11.55 10.59
CA ARG A 209 7.17 -12.60 11.46
C ARG A 209 6.24 -13.55 10.72
N LEU A 210 5.84 -13.19 9.51
CA LEU A 210 4.99 -14.01 8.67
C LEU A 210 5.84 -15.12 8.03
N PRO A 211 5.22 -16.27 7.67
CA PRO A 211 5.92 -17.26 6.88
C PRO A 211 6.34 -16.68 5.52
N PRO A 212 7.38 -17.23 4.86
CA PRO A 212 7.84 -16.79 3.54
C PRO A 212 6.75 -16.83 2.45
N THR A 213 5.74 -17.66 2.66
CA THR A 213 4.55 -17.76 1.80
C THR A 213 3.31 -17.35 2.61
N PRO A 214 3.08 -16.05 2.82
CA PRO A 214 1.94 -15.59 3.60
C PRO A 214 0.64 -15.78 2.83
N THR A 215 -0.46 -15.91 3.57
CA THR A 215 -1.80 -15.84 2.98
C THR A 215 -2.16 -14.39 2.66
N LEU A 216 -3.11 -14.20 1.75
CA LEU A 216 -3.53 -12.85 1.36
C LEU A 216 -4.10 -12.06 2.55
N SER A 217 -4.85 -12.71 3.45
CA SER A 217 -5.42 -12.04 4.63
C SER A 217 -4.36 -11.58 5.64
N GLN A 218 -3.15 -12.15 5.62
CA GLN A 218 -2.06 -11.72 6.50
C GLN A 218 -1.38 -10.44 6.00
N VAL A 219 -1.36 -10.21 4.68
CA VAL A 219 -0.61 -9.09 4.06
C VAL A 219 -1.51 -8.00 3.47
N CYS A 220 -2.78 -8.30 3.18
CA CYS A 220 -3.73 -7.40 2.55
C CYS A 220 -5.01 -7.34 3.39
N ALA A 221 -4.95 -6.66 4.54
CA ALA A 221 -6.09 -6.54 5.45
C ALA A 221 -6.17 -5.15 6.09
N ALA A 222 -7.41 -4.69 6.29
CA ALA A 222 -7.69 -3.42 6.96
C ALA A 222 -7.14 -3.45 8.39
N GLN A 223 -6.25 -2.53 8.73
CA GLN A 223 -5.57 -2.55 10.02
C GLN A 223 -6.39 -1.89 11.14
N PRO A 224 -6.30 -2.38 12.39
CA PRO A 224 -7.08 -1.87 13.51
C PRO A 224 -6.91 -0.38 13.77
N TYR A 225 -5.69 0.16 13.63
CA TYR A 225 -5.43 1.57 13.90
C TYR A 225 -6.18 2.52 12.94
N LEU A 226 -6.67 2.05 11.79
CA LEU A 226 -7.53 2.86 10.90
C LEU A 226 -8.89 3.17 11.52
N LYS A 227 -9.30 2.42 12.56
CA LYS A 227 -10.57 2.62 13.28
C LYS A 227 -10.45 3.60 14.45
N LEU A 228 -9.25 4.11 14.75
CA LEU A 228 -9.06 5.12 15.79
C LEU A 228 -9.94 6.34 15.50
N THR A 229 -10.68 6.81 16.50
CA THR A 229 -11.61 7.95 16.37
C THR A 229 -10.86 9.27 16.20
N SER A 230 -9.74 9.43 16.91
CA SER A 230 -8.90 10.62 16.84
C SER A 230 -8.20 10.75 15.49
N THR A 231 -8.64 11.70 14.67
CA THR A 231 -8.14 11.91 13.30
C THR A 231 -6.64 12.20 13.23
N LYS A 232 -6.15 13.25 13.92
CA LYS A 232 -4.74 13.65 13.82
C LYS A 232 -3.76 12.57 14.31
N PRO A 233 -4.00 11.92 15.48
CA PRO A 233 -3.17 10.79 15.92
C PRO A 233 -3.16 9.63 14.92
N ARG A 234 -4.33 9.26 14.41
CA ARG A 234 -4.47 8.20 13.40
C ARG A 234 -3.64 8.51 12.16
N GLU A 235 -3.77 9.72 11.62
CA GLU A 235 -3.00 10.16 10.45
C GLU A 235 -1.50 10.17 10.71
N ALA A 236 -1.05 10.64 11.88
CA ALA A 236 0.36 10.63 12.26
C ALA A 236 0.92 9.20 12.28
N LEU A 237 0.18 8.24 12.85
CA LEU A 237 0.56 6.83 12.86
C LEU A 237 0.61 6.22 11.46
N VAL A 238 -0.39 6.51 10.62
CA VAL A 238 -0.42 6.04 9.22
C VAL A 238 0.78 6.62 8.44
N ARG A 239 1.07 7.91 8.60
CA ARG A 239 2.22 8.57 7.96
C ARG A 239 3.56 8.00 8.43
N LEU A 240 3.67 7.65 9.72
CA LEU A 240 4.84 6.96 10.26
C LEU A 240 5.07 5.61 9.56
N LEU A 241 4.03 4.77 9.46
CA LEU A 241 4.14 3.43 8.88
C LEU A 241 4.38 3.41 7.37
N THR A 242 4.02 4.49 6.66
CA THR A 242 4.02 4.56 5.19
C THR A 242 5.13 5.46 4.61
N SER A 243 6.10 5.84 5.44
CA SER A 243 7.25 6.68 5.06
C SER A 243 6.83 8.09 4.60
N ASP A 244 5.78 8.64 5.21
CA ASP A 244 5.27 9.99 4.95
C ASP A 244 5.35 10.93 6.17
N HIS A 245 6.32 10.67 7.03
CA HIS A 245 6.59 11.37 8.29
C HIS A 245 7.67 12.47 8.15
N PRO A 246 7.77 13.41 9.10
CA PRO A 246 8.64 14.59 9.00
C PRO A 246 10.10 14.34 9.43
N PHE A 247 10.49 13.09 9.69
CA PHE A 247 11.85 12.77 10.15
C PHE A 247 12.87 12.96 9.03
N GLY A 248 14.11 13.25 9.42
CA GLY A 248 15.19 13.63 8.53
C GLY A 248 15.53 12.56 7.50
N ILE A 249 15.32 11.28 7.81
CA ILE A 249 15.48 10.18 6.85
C ILE A 249 14.58 10.36 5.61
N GLU A 250 13.34 10.83 5.78
CA GLU A 250 12.40 11.07 4.69
C GLU A 250 12.47 12.50 4.14
N VAL A 251 12.70 13.51 4.99
CA VAL A 251 12.89 14.90 4.54
C VAL A 251 14.11 15.02 3.65
N GLY A 252 15.25 14.45 4.05
CA GLY A 252 16.48 14.45 3.25
C GLY A 252 16.33 13.75 1.91
N ARG A 253 15.49 12.70 1.83
CA ARG A 253 15.16 11.98 0.60
C ARG A 253 14.41 12.85 -0.41
N ARG A 254 13.61 13.81 0.06
CA ARG A 254 12.76 14.70 -0.76
C ARG A 254 13.45 15.98 -1.21
N ARG A 255 14.68 16.24 -0.73
CA ARG A 255 15.48 17.40 -1.17
C ARG A 255 15.93 17.23 -2.63
N SER A 256 16.25 18.34 -3.26
CA SER A 256 16.85 18.37 -4.60
C SER A 256 18.17 19.17 -4.51
N PRO A 257 19.34 18.50 -4.64
CA PRO A 257 19.52 17.05 -4.75
C PRO A 257 19.16 16.30 -3.44
N PRO A 258 18.83 14.99 -3.49
CA PRO A 258 18.60 14.18 -2.30
C PRO A 258 19.84 14.14 -1.40
N VAL A 259 19.63 14.30 -0.09
CA VAL A 259 20.72 14.19 0.89
C VAL A 259 21.07 12.72 1.10
N PRO A 260 22.33 12.28 1.04
CA PRO A 260 22.72 10.89 1.32
C PRO A 260 22.30 10.43 2.73
N PRO A 261 21.89 9.17 2.94
CA PRO A 261 21.43 8.68 4.25
C PRO A 261 22.39 8.98 5.40
N ASN A 262 23.68 8.73 5.22
CA ASN A 262 24.72 8.96 6.22
C ASN A 262 24.91 10.44 6.63
N CYS A 263 24.32 11.37 5.86
CA CYS A 263 24.34 12.81 6.10
C CYS A 263 23.05 13.33 6.78
N ARG A 264 22.02 12.47 6.92
CA ARG A 264 20.71 12.80 7.52
C ARG A 264 20.73 12.63 9.05
N ILE A 265 21.65 13.36 9.70
CA ILE A 265 21.88 13.28 11.15
C ILE A 265 20.69 13.88 11.92
N CYS A 266 20.38 13.30 13.08
CA CYS A 266 19.34 13.76 13.98
C CYS A 266 19.52 15.24 14.36
N ARG A 267 18.51 16.07 14.03
CA ARG A 267 18.48 17.50 14.32
C ARG A 267 18.44 17.83 15.82
N PHE A 268 18.06 16.86 16.64
CA PHE A 268 17.95 16.97 18.09
C PHE A 268 19.30 16.71 18.77
N CYS A 269 19.74 15.44 18.81
CA CYS A 269 20.97 15.09 19.53
C CYS A 269 22.25 15.49 18.80
N ARG A 270 22.22 15.60 17.46
CA ARG A 270 23.39 15.89 16.60
C ARG A 270 24.61 15.00 16.88
N GLN A 271 24.37 13.80 17.41
CA GLN A 271 25.42 12.83 17.69
C GLN A 271 25.97 12.23 16.40
N LYS A 272 27.25 11.87 16.42
CA LYS A 272 27.91 11.23 15.29
C LYS A 272 27.18 9.95 14.88
N ALA A 273 26.93 9.79 13.58
CA ALA A 273 26.24 8.64 13.00
C ALA A 273 24.81 8.36 13.52
N ALA A 274 24.22 9.27 14.31
CA ALA A 274 22.84 9.15 14.76
C ALA A 274 21.90 9.63 13.64
N LEU A 275 21.37 8.70 12.85
CA LEU A 275 20.41 9.00 11.79
C LEU A 275 19.07 9.48 12.39
N GLU A 276 18.44 10.46 11.74
CA GLU A 276 17.08 10.87 12.09
C GLU A 276 16.04 9.92 11.50
N ASP A 277 16.07 8.65 11.93
CA ASP A 277 15.13 7.61 11.56
C ASP A 277 14.03 7.40 12.61
N GLU A 278 13.07 6.53 12.29
CA GLU A 278 11.91 6.26 13.12
C GLU A 278 12.27 5.68 14.49
N MET A 279 13.23 4.77 14.57
CA MET A 279 13.62 4.14 15.84
C MET A 279 14.38 5.11 16.72
N HIS A 280 15.30 5.88 16.12
CA HIS A 280 16.08 6.86 16.84
C HIS A 280 15.18 7.93 17.45
N VAL A 281 14.36 8.60 16.63
CA VAL A 281 13.53 9.71 17.09
C VAL A 281 12.49 9.24 18.13
N LEU A 282 11.84 8.09 17.89
CA LEU A 282 10.78 7.61 18.77
C LEU A 282 11.30 6.98 20.07
N PHE A 283 12.48 6.33 20.07
CA PHE A 283 12.81 5.44 21.19
C PHE A 283 14.20 5.62 21.78
N THR A 284 15.21 6.07 21.02
CA THR A 284 16.59 6.06 21.53
C THR A 284 17.26 7.43 21.57
N CYS A 285 16.67 8.48 20.99
CA CYS A 285 17.24 9.82 21.04
C CYS A 285 17.30 10.33 22.49
N GLU A 286 18.45 10.92 22.85
CA GLU A 286 18.78 11.40 24.20
C GLU A 286 18.52 12.90 24.39
N ASP A 287 18.01 13.60 23.37
CA ASP A 287 17.58 15.00 23.54
C ASP A 287 16.47 15.09 24.58
N ALA A 288 16.66 15.98 25.55
CA ALA A 288 15.77 16.11 26.70
C ALA A 288 14.30 16.35 26.31
N ARG A 289 14.03 17.03 25.19
CA ARG A 289 12.66 17.30 24.72
C ARG A 289 12.00 16.00 24.24
N LEU A 290 12.72 15.18 23.46
CA LEU A 290 12.21 13.89 23.01
C LEU A 290 12.06 12.89 24.17
N GLN A 291 13.00 12.88 25.11
CA GLN A 291 12.89 12.07 26.33
C GLN A 291 11.67 12.47 27.16
N GLN A 292 11.42 13.77 27.32
CA GLN A 292 10.25 14.27 28.05
C GLN A 292 8.94 13.84 27.37
N VAL A 293 8.82 13.96 26.05
CA VAL A 293 7.63 13.52 25.31
C VAL A 293 7.46 11.99 25.42
N ARG A 294 8.54 11.22 25.31
CA ARG A 294 8.52 9.76 25.48
C ARG A 294 8.07 9.35 26.87
N GLU A 295 8.60 9.96 27.92
CA GLU A 295 8.22 9.64 29.29
C GLU A 295 6.76 10.03 29.56
N ALA A 296 6.39 11.27 29.23
CA ALA A 296 5.09 11.82 29.57
C ALA A 296 3.94 11.28 28.70
N GLN A 297 4.13 11.21 27.38
CA GLN A 297 3.05 10.90 26.42
C GLN A 297 3.01 9.42 26.01
N LEU A 298 4.10 8.68 26.18
CA LEU A 298 4.11 7.24 25.91
C LEU A 298 4.11 6.44 27.20
N LEU A 299 5.18 6.49 27.99
CA LEU A 299 5.37 5.55 29.10
C LEU A 299 4.36 5.78 30.23
N GLN A 300 4.19 7.02 30.68
CA GLN A 300 3.25 7.38 31.73
C GLN A 300 1.79 7.10 31.33
N LEU A 301 1.41 7.32 30.07
CA LEU A 301 0.04 7.04 29.59
C LEU A 301 -0.19 5.55 29.29
N LEU A 302 0.86 4.77 29.02
CA LEU A 302 0.75 3.31 28.88
C LEU A 302 0.61 2.60 30.23
N LEU A 303 1.16 3.13 31.32
CA LEU A 303 1.18 2.50 32.65
C LEU A 303 -0.19 1.93 33.11
N PRO A 304 -1.32 2.67 33.00
CA PRO A 304 -2.64 2.15 33.38
C PRO A 304 -3.14 1.00 32.49
N LEU A 305 -2.69 0.94 31.23
CA LEU A 305 -3.12 -0.05 30.23
C LEU A 305 -2.17 -1.26 30.12
N LEU A 306 -0.94 -1.08 30.60
CA LEU A 306 0.16 -2.01 30.56
C LEU A 306 1.02 -1.80 31.82
N PRO A 307 0.64 -2.40 32.96
CA PRO A 307 1.52 -2.47 34.11
C PRO A 307 2.84 -3.11 33.69
N GLY A 308 3.97 -2.46 34.00
CA GLY A 308 5.28 -2.90 33.52
C GLY A 308 5.77 -2.21 32.23
N ALA A 309 5.08 -1.16 31.75
CA ALA A 309 5.43 -0.50 30.48
C ALA A 309 6.88 0.00 30.44
N ARG A 310 7.40 0.56 31.54
CA ARG A 310 8.78 1.08 31.63
C ARG A 310 9.79 -0.06 31.60
N GLU A 311 9.52 -1.13 32.32
CA GLU A 311 10.37 -2.32 32.38
C GLU A 311 10.42 -3.01 31.02
N LEU A 312 9.28 -3.12 30.33
CA LEU A 312 9.22 -3.63 28.96
C LEU A 312 9.98 -2.73 27.99
N PHE A 313 9.82 -1.41 28.11
CA PHE A 313 10.54 -0.44 27.29
C PHE A 313 12.07 -0.56 27.46
N GLY A 314 12.55 -0.69 28.69
CA GLY A 314 13.99 -0.81 28.98
C GLY A 314 14.59 -2.18 28.64
N ARG A 315 13.77 -3.24 28.54
CA ARG A 315 14.23 -4.61 28.26
C ARG A 315 14.16 -5.01 26.79
N LEU A 316 13.24 -4.43 26.04
CA LEU A 316 13.01 -4.81 24.65
C LEU A 316 13.77 -3.89 23.70
N GLU A 317 14.30 -4.48 22.63
CA GLU A 317 14.75 -3.70 21.48
C GLU A 317 13.62 -2.78 20.96
N PRO A 318 13.92 -1.55 20.51
CA PRO A 318 12.91 -0.56 20.12
C PRO A 318 11.86 -1.09 19.14
N LEU A 319 12.30 -1.85 18.15
CA LEU A 319 11.42 -2.43 17.14
C LEU A 319 10.54 -3.54 17.71
N ALA A 320 11.04 -4.31 18.68
CA ALA A 320 10.25 -5.32 19.37
C ALA A 320 9.17 -4.67 20.24
N PHE A 321 9.51 -3.60 20.96
CA PHE A 321 8.57 -2.80 21.74
C PHE A 321 7.48 -2.18 20.85
N LEU A 322 7.85 -1.55 19.74
CA LEU A 322 6.89 -0.98 18.77
C LEU A 322 5.88 -2.03 18.31
N ASN A 323 6.37 -3.19 17.86
CA ASN A 323 5.49 -4.24 17.36
C ASN A 323 4.57 -4.79 18.44
N PHE A 324 5.03 -4.88 19.69
CA PHE A 324 4.20 -5.28 20.81
C PHE A 324 3.06 -4.29 21.06
N VAL A 325 3.34 -2.99 21.00
CA VAL A 325 2.35 -1.92 21.15
C VAL A 325 1.36 -1.95 19.98
N MET A 326 1.86 -2.04 18.75
CA MET A 326 1.05 -2.10 17.52
C MET A 326 0.15 -3.34 17.45
N GLY A 327 0.55 -4.44 18.11
CA GLY A 327 -0.24 -5.66 18.19
C GLY A 327 -1.39 -5.63 19.20
N LYS A 328 -1.54 -4.56 19.98
CA LYS A 328 -2.55 -4.45 21.03
C LYS A 328 -3.47 -3.24 20.79
N GLU A 329 -4.69 -3.50 20.33
CA GLU A 329 -5.64 -2.44 19.95
C GLU A 329 -5.84 -1.37 21.05
N ARG A 330 -5.92 -1.79 22.32
CA ARG A 330 -6.08 -0.89 23.46
C ARG A 330 -4.93 0.11 23.66
N LEU A 331 -3.75 -0.17 23.10
CA LEU A 331 -2.56 0.70 23.23
C LEU A 331 -2.40 1.66 22.05
N LEU A 332 -3.12 1.42 20.94
CA LEU A 332 -2.96 2.17 19.70
C LEU A 332 -3.30 3.65 19.85
N ALA A 333 -4.30 3.99 20.64
CA ALA A 333 -4.69 5.39 20.84
C ALA A 333 -3.58 6.20 21.51
N VAL A 334 -2.97 5.66 22.57
CA VAL A 334 -1.84 6.27 23.28
C VAL A 334 -0.63 6.39 22.35
N PHE A 335 -0.30 5.31 21.63
CA PHE A 335 0.84 5.32 20.73
C PHE A 335 0.66 6.29 19.56
N ALA A 336 -0.52 6.35 18.96
CA ALA A 336 -0.83 7.28 17.88
C ALA A 336 -0.73 8.74 18.36
N GLN A 337 -1.17 9.04 19.59
CA GLN A 337 -1.04 10.36 20.18
C GLN A 337 0.44 10.73 20.40
N TYR A 338 1.21 9.80 20.96
CA TYR A 338 2.67 9.97 21.12
C TYR A 338 3.36 10.29 19.80
N VAL A 339 3.04 9.57 18.72
CA VAL A 339 3.60 9.82 17.39
C VAL A 339 3.24 11.22 16.88
N LEU A 340 2.00 11.67 17.12
CA LEU A 340 1.58 13.03 16.76
C LEU A 340 2.37 14.09 17.54
N ASP A 341 2.56 13.91 18.84
CA ASP A 341 3.29 14.87 19.68
C ASP A 341 4.77 14.94 19.29
N VAL A 342 5.37 13.80 18.94
CA VAL A 342 6.73 13.75 18.37
C VAL A 342 6.79 14.48 17.03
N PHE A 343 5.82 14.30 16.13
CA PHE A 343 5.79 15.02 14.86
C PHE A 343 5.70 16.53 15.07
N GLN A 344 4.84 16.98 15.97
CA GLN A 344 4.72 18.40 16.31
C GLN A 344 6.03 18.96 16.84
N LEU A 345 6.73 18.23 17.71
CA LEU A 345 8.05 18.63 18.20
C LEU A 345 9.09 18.67 17.07
N VAL A 346 9.13 17.68 16.18
CA VAL A 346 10.03 17.65 15.01
C VAL A 346 9.81 18.85 14.10
N ASP A 347 8.56 19.28 13.91
CA ASP A 347 8.22 20.42 13.07
C ASP A 347 8.70 21.77 13.68
N THR A 348 8.97 21.82 14.99
CA THR A 348 9.54 23.03 15.64
C THR A 348 11.04 23.19 15.45
N VAL A 349 11.75 22.14 15.01
CA VAL A 349 13.20 22.16 14.86
C VAL A 349 13.56 22.01 13.38
N PRO A 350 14.36 22.92 12.79
CA PRO A 350 14.69 22.82 11.37
C PRO A 350 15.48 21.55 11.06
N PHE A 351 15.24 20.99 9.87
CA PHE A 351 15.98 19.84 9.36
C PHE A 351 17.50 20.12 9.41
N PHE A 352 18.24 19.13 9.88
CA PHE A 352 19.69 19.18 10.01
C PHE A 352 20.34 18.16 9.09
N SER A 353 21.37 18.57 8.36
CA SER A 353 22.21 17.69 7.55
C SER A 353 23.64 18.15 7.62
N VAL A 354 24.57 17.22 7.50
CA VAL A 354 26.01 17.50 7.49
C VAL A 354 26.61 17.27 6.10
N PRO A 355 27.70 17.95 5.73
CA PRO A 355 28.49 17.59 4.56
C PRO A 355 29.01 16.15 4.68
N SER A 356 29.20 15.47 3.55
CA SER A 356 29.67 14.08 3.52
C SER A 356 31.05 13.88 4.18
N ASP A 357 31.90 14.90 4.15
CA ASP A 357 33.23 14.88 4.76
C ASP A 357 33.22 15.24 6.27
N SER A 358 32.03 15.49 6.83
CA SER A 358 31.90 15.86 8.25
C SER A 358 32.27 14.69 9.17
N PRO A 359 32.99 14.94 10.28
CA PRO A 359 33.28 13.90 11.27
C PRO A 359 32.01 13.36 11.97
N LEU A 360 30.88 14.05 11.82
CA LEU A 360 29.57 13.63 12.30
C LEU A 360 28.84 12.67 11.34
N ALA A 361 29.23 12.66 10.06
CA ALA A 361 28.62 11.77 9.08
C ALA A 361 28.85 10.30 9.45
N GLY A 362 27.84 9.47 9.21
CA GLY A 362 27.99 8.02 9.36
C GLY A 362 28.91 7.43 8.28
N PRO A 363 29.41 6.19 8.47
CA PRO A 363 30.12 5.49 7.40
C PRO A 363 29.24 5.42 6.14
N VAL A 364 29.83 5.66 4.97
CA VAL A 364 29.17 5.47 3.69
C VAL A 364 28.97 3.97 3.49
N VAL A 365 27.74 3.49 3.58
CA VAL A 365 27.44 2.09 3.24
C VAL A 365 27.41 2.00 1.71
N ALA A 366 28.26 1.14 1.13
CA ALA A 366 28.59 1.09 -0.30
C ALA A 366 27.44 0.72 -1.27
N ASN A 367 26.17 0.81 -0.88
CA ASN A 367 25.01 0.40 -1.68
C ASN A 367 23.99 1.52 -1.92
N ASP A 368 24.44 2.78 -1.98
CA ASP A 368 23.59 3.98 -2.12
C ASP A 368 23.34 4.46 -3.56
N THR A 369 23.66 3.64 -4.57
CA THR A 369 23.25 3.86 -5.95
C THR A 369 22.22 2.82 -6.40
N VAL A 370 20.93 3.07 -6.17
CA VAL A 370 19.78 2.78 -7.07
C VAL A 370 18.57 3.60 -6.61
#